data_AF-A0A9Q7VVV3-F1
#
_entry.id   AF-A0A9Q7VVV3-F1
#
_cell.length_a   1.000
_cell.length_b   1.000
_cell.length_c   1.000
_cell.angle_alpha   90.00
_cell.angle_beta   90.00
_cell.angle_gamma   90.00
#
_symmetry.space_group_name_H-M   'P 1'
#
loop_
_entity.id
_entity.type
_entity.pdbx_description
1 polymer ?
#
loop_
_entity_poly.entity_id
_entity_poly.type
_entity_poly.pdbx_seq_one_letter_code
_entity_poly.pdbx_strand_id
1 'polypeptide(L)'
;MDVRHFTFLAQQPSAVLQSRDSFCGLSKRSLAFVLANMMFWQPLVAMADGIVVNGSGTTLGQAGNGVPIVNIATPNGSGLSHNKFSDYNVGQQGLILNNATGRTQETQLGGIILGN
;
A
#
# COMPACT_ATOMS: atom_id res chain seq x y z
N MET A 1 -57.59 52.06 -8.15
CA MET A 1 -56.93 50.82 -8.58
C MET A 1 -56.26 51.10 -9.90
N ASP A 2 -54.95 51.35 -9.88
CA ASP A 2 -54.17 51.86 -11.01
C ASP A 2 -53.46 50.69 -11.69
N VAL A 3 -53.99 50.26 -12.84
CA VAL A 3 -53.53 49.07 -13.58
C VAL A 3 -52.18 49.31 -14.28
N ARG A 4 -51.63 50.53 -14.16
CA ARG A 4 -50.40 50.96 -14.85
C ARG A 4 -49.10 50.43 -14.23
N HIS A 5 -49.16 49.83 -13.04
CA HIS A 5 -47.98 49.21 -12.43
C HIS A 5 -47.58 47.85 -13.03
N PHE A 6 -48.52 47.14 -13.68
CA PHE A 6 -48.21 45.82 -14.26
C PHE A 6 -47.51 45.89 -15.61
N THR A 7 -47.57 47.03 -16.31
CA THR A 7 -46.92 47.22 -17.62
C THR A 7 -45.41 47.43 -17.52
N PHE A 8 -44.88 47.78 -16.34
CA PHE A 8 -43.45 48.04 -16.15
C PHE A 8 -42.60 46.76 -16.05
N LEU A 9 -43.19 45.62 -15.65
CA LEU A 9 -42.44 44.37 -15.47
C LEU A 9 -42.21 43.58 -16.77
N ALA A 10 -42.85 43.97 -17.88
CA ALA A 10 -42.75 43.25 -19.16
C ALA A 10 -41.60 43.73 -20.07
N GLN A 11 -40.86 44.78 -19.69
CA GLN A 11 -39.76 45.36 -20.48
C GLN A 11 -38.37 45.06 -19.93
N GLN A 12 -38.21 44.14 -18.99
CA GLN A 12 -36.88 43.71 -18.60
C GLN A 12 -36.32 42.76 -19.66
N PRO A 13 -35.22 43.11 -20.34
CA PRO A 13 -34.58 42.20 -21.28
C PRO A 13 -34.19 40.94 -20.50
N SER A 14 -34.67 39.78 -20.97
CA SER A 14 -34.30 38.50 -20.38
C SER A 14 -32.78 38.40 -20.32
N ALA A 15 -32.24 38.14 -19.13
CA ALA A 15 -30.81 38.00 -18.94
C ALA A 15 -30.25 37.02 -19.98
N VAL A 16 -29.30 37.47 -20.79
CA VAL A 16 -28.61 36.63 -21.76
C VAL A 16 -27.93 35.51 -20.96
N LEU A 17 -28.36 34.27 -21.17
CA LEU A 17 -27.64 33.10 -20.67
C LEU A 17 -26.27 33.09 -21.35
N GLN A 18 -25.23 33.49 -20.62
CA GLN A 18 -23.87 33.19 -21.01
C GLN A 18 -23.71 31.67 -20.96
N SER A 19 -23.80 31.02 -22.12
CA SER A 19 -23.31 29.66 -22.25
C SER A 19 -21.81 29.70 -22.01
N ARG A 20 -21.39 29.28 -20.82
CA ARG A 20 -19.97 29.06 -20.53
C ARG A 20 -19.63 27.76 -21.24
N ASP A 21 -19.40 27.83 -22.55
CA ASP A 21 -19.02 26.70 -23.42
C ASP A 21 -17.66 26.08 -23.06
N SER A 22 -17.08 26.47 -21.93
CA SER A 22 -15.77 26.03 -21.47
C SER A 22 -15.76 25.89 -19.95
N PHE A 23 -16.76 25.19 -19.40
CA PHE A 23 -16.51 24.52 -18.13
C PHE A 23 -15.49 23.41 -18.38
N CYS A 24 -14.23 23.69 -18.01
CA CYS A 24 -13.05 22.83 -18.20
C CYS A 24 -12.51 22.74 -19.64
N GLY A 25 -11.63 23.68 -20.02
CA GLY A 25 -10.83 23.59 -21.24
C GLY A 25 -10.03 22.29 -21.34
N LEU A 26 -9.72 21.85 -22.57
CA LEU A 26 -9.09 20.56 -22.88
C LEU A 26 -7.89 20.24 -21.97
N SER A 27 -7.06 21.24 -21.67
CA SER A 27 -5.89 21.12 -20.79
C SER A 27 -6.22 20.67 -19.37
N LYS A 28 -7.34 21.15 -18.80
CA LYS A 28 -7.80 20.75 -17.45
C LYS A 28 -8.37 19.32 -17.46
N ARG A 29 -9.01 18.91 -18.55
CA ARG A 29 -9.52 17.54 -18.72
C ARG A 29 -8.37 16.54 -18.92
N SER A 30 -7.36 16.88 -19.71
CA SER A 30 -6.14 16.07 -19.86
C SER A 30 -5.43 15.89 -18.53
N LEU A 31 -5.26 16.97 -17.75
CA LEU A 31 -4.69 16.89 -16.41
C LEU A 31 -5.51 15.99 -15.48
N ALA A 32 -6.85 16.12 -15.49
CA ALA A 32 -7.73 15.26 -14.70
C ALA A 32 -7.61 13.78 -15.10
N PHE A 33 -7.49 13.47 -16.39
CA PHE A 33 -7.28 12.09 -16.84
C PHE A 33 -5.92 11.53 -16.45
N VAL A 34 -4.85 12.33 -16.50
CA VAL A 34 -3.51 11.91 -16.05
C VAL A 34 -3.53 11.60 -14.55
N LEU A 35 -4.10 12.49 -13.73
CA LEU A 35 -4.22 12.29 -12.29
C LEU A 35 -5.10 11.08 -11.95
N ALA A 36 -6.23 10.90 -12.65
CA ALA A 36 -7.10 9.75 -12.44
C ALA A 36 -6.40 8.42 -12.79
N ASN A 37 -5.65 8.37 -13.89
CA ASN A 37 -4.86 7.18 -14.25
C ASN A 37 -3.73 6.93 -13.25
N MET A 38 -3.05 7.98 -12.78
CA MET A 38 -2.03 7.85 -11.73
C MET A 38 -2.63 7.25 -10.46
N MET A 39 -3.75 7.80 -9.97
CA MET A 39 -4.44 7.31 -8.77
C MET A 39 -4.96 5.88 -8.92
N PHE A 40 -5.47 5.53 -10.11
CA PHE A 40 -5.97 4.19 -10.40
C PHE A 40 -4.85 3.13 -10.42
N TRP A 41 -3.62 3.50 -10.79
CA TRP A 41 -2.49 2.56 -10.87
C TRP A 41 -1.66 2.43 -9.58
N GLN A 42 -1.85 3.31 -8.58
CA GLN A 42 -1.11 3.26 -7.31
C GLN A 42 -1.27 1.97 -6.49
N PRO A 43 -2.42 1.24 -6.50
CA PRO A 43 -2.57 0.05 -5.64
C PRO A 43 -1.70 -1.15 -6.02
N LEU A 44 -1.00 -1.11 -7.16
CA LEU A 44 -0.20 -2.24 -7.67
C LEU A 44 1.19 -2.35 -7.04
N VAL A 45 1.62 -1.35 -6.27
CA VAL A 45 2.91 -1.33 -5.55
C VAL A 45 2.69 -1.33 -4.05
N ALA A 46 1.97 -2.33 -3.54
CA ALA A 46 2.04 -2.65 -2.12
C ALA A 46 3.39 -3.34 -1.85
N MET A 47 4.40 -2.55 -1.47
CA MET A 47 5.68 -3.05 -0.99
C MET A 47 5.50 -3.44 0.48
N ALA A 48 5.66 -4.73 0.78
CA ALA A 48 5.78 -5.21 2.16
C ALA A 48 7.04 -4.60 2.79
N ASP A 49 6.88 -3.75 3.80
CA ASP A 49 8.00 -3.08 4.47
C ASP A 49 8.71 -4.07 5.41
N GLY A 50 9.56 -4.92 4.84
CA GLY A 50 10.51 -5.82 5.52
C GLY A 50 10.00 -6.58 6.76
N ILE A 51 10.96 -6.99 7.58
CA ILE A 51 10.71 -7.54 8.91
C ILE A 51 11.59 -6.80 9.90
N VAL A 52 10.97 -6.35 10.98
CA VAL A 52 11.65 -5.61 12.05
C VAL A 52 11.47 -6.41 13.34
N VAL A 53 12.54 -7.03 13.81
CA VAL A 53 12.54 -7.80 15.06
C VAL A 53 12.47 -6.84 16.24
N ASN A 54 11.59 -7.13 17.20
CA ASN A 54 11.42 -6.37 18.44
C ASN A 54 11.57 -7.29 19.65
N GLY A 55 12.79 -7.61 20.04
CA GLY A 55 13.06 -8.45 21.20
C GLY A 55 14.43 -9.11 21.14
N SER A 56 14.77 -9.83 22.20
CA SER A 56 16.00 -10.61 22.29
C SER A 56 15.77 -12.07 21.87
N GLY A 57 16.73 -12.66 21.16
CA GLY A 57 16.75 -14.10 20.85
C GLY A 57 16.23 -14.45 19.45
N THR A 58 15.50 -13.56 18.79
CA THR A 58 15.15 -13.70 17.37
C THR A 58 16.17 -12.91 16.54
N THR A 59 16.69 -13.49 15.47
CA THR A 59 17.59 -12.76 14.55
C THR A 59 17.13 -12.88 13.11
N LEU A 60 17.52 -11.90 12.28
CA LEU A 60 17.27 -11.91 10.84
C LEU A 60 18.55 -12.21 10.09
N GLY A 61 18.44 -13.08 9.10
CA GLY A 61 19.46 -13.36 8.10
C GLY A 61 18.82 -13.38 6.70
N GLN A 62 19.61 -13.79 5.71
CA GLN A 62 19.14 -14.05 4.36
C GLN A 62 19.81 -15.31 3.82
N ALA A 63 19.06 -16.09 3.05
CA ALA A 63 19.59 -17.21 2.31
C ALA A 63 20.47 -16.72 1.16
N GLY A 64 21.28 -17.62 0.57
CA GLY A 64 22.17 -17.27 -0.55
C GLY A 64 21.44 -16.72 -1.79
N ASN A 65 20.15 -17.01 -1.92
CA ASN A 65 19.29 -16.51 -2.99
C ASN A 65 18.45 -15.28 -2.59
N GLY A 66 18.68 -14.70 -1.41
CA GLY A 66 18.04 -13.46 -0.94
C GLY A 66 16.72 -13.64 -0.20
N VAL A 67 16.22 -14.87 -0.01
CA VAL A 67 15.01 -15.11 0.81
C VAL A 67 15.32 -14.77 2.28
N PRO A 68 14.50 -13.93 2.95
CA PRO A 68 14.69 -13.62 4.37
C PRO A 68 14.59 -14.86 5.25
N ILE A 69 15.50 -14.96 6.22
CA ILE A 69 15.52 -16.01 7.23
C ILE A 69 15.28 -15.37 8.59
N VAL A 70 14.29 -15.86 9.33
CA VAL A 70 14.08 -15.56 10.74
C VAL A 70 14.57 -16.75 11.56
N ASN A 71 15.68 -16.53 12.25
CA ASN A 71 16.21 -17.43 13.27
C ASN A 71 15.38 -17.25 14.54
N ILE A 72 14.60 -18.28 14.89
CA ILE A 72 13.62 -18.15 15.96
C ILE A 72 14.27 -18.25 17.35
N ALA A 73 13.70 -17.58 18.33
CA ALA A 73 14.18 -17.66 19.71
C ALA A 73 14.14 -19.10 20.24
N THR A 74 15.07 -19.43 21.13
CA THR A 74 15.05 -20.72 21.84
C THR A 74 13.68 -20.96 22.47
N PRO A 75 13.09 -22.16 22.31
CA PRO A 75 11.79 -22.47 22.90
C PRO A 75 11.86 -22.39 24.42
N ASN A 76 10.76 -21.97 25.04
CA ASN A 76 10.61 -21.99 26.49
C ASN A 76 10.40 -23.42 27.02
N GLY A 77 10.19 -23.57 28.34
CA GLY A 77 9.98 -24.87 28.98
C GLY A 77 8.75 -25.67 28.51
N SER A 78 7.82 -25.05 27.78
CA SER A 78 6.69 -25.72 27.14
C SER A 78 6.87 -25.96 25.64
N GLY A 79 8.06 -25.70 25.10
CA GLY A 79 8.37 -25.87 23.68
C GLY A 79 7.93 -24.70 22.79
N LEU A 80 7.48 -23.57 23.35
CA LEU A 80 7.04 -22.40 22.58
C LEU A 80 8.21 -21.46 22.30
N SER A 81 8.49 -21.22 21.02
CA SER A 81 9.36 -20.11 20.59
C SER A 81 8.53 -18.83 20.47
N HIS A 82 8.81 -17.84 21.33
CA HIS A 82 8.11 -16.56 21.33
C HIS A 82 8.97 -15.49 20.65
N ASN A 83 8.57 -15.10 19.44
CA ASN A 83 9.27 -14.12 18.61
C ASN A 83 8.40 -12.87 18.49
N LYS A 84 9.00 -11.71 18.71
CA LYS A 84 8.30 -10.42 18.69
C LYS A 84 8.85 -9.57 17.56
N PHE A 85 7.94 -8.90 16.84
CA PHE A 85 8.26 -8.08 15.68
C PHE A 85 7.50 -6.77 15.79
N SER A 86 8.15 -5.68 15.40
CA SER A 86 7.47 -4.41 15.14
C SER A 86 6.71 -4.49 13.82
N ASP A 87 7.34 -5.09 12.81
CA ASP A 87 6.76 -5.30 11.48
C ASP A 87 7.08 -6.72 11.01
N TYR A 88 6.08 -7.41 10.47
CA TYR A 88 6.22 -8.77 9.96
C TYR A 88 5.53 -8.88 8.62
N ASN A 89 6.25 -8.52 7.55
CA ASN A 89 5.73 -8.56 6.19
C ASN A 89 6.46 -9.64 5.38
N VAL A 90 5.69 -10.45 4.66
CA VAL A 90 6.22 -11.53 3.82
C VAL A 90 6.06 -11.14 2.35
N GLY A 91 7.18 -10.99 1.66
CA GLY A 91 7.20 -10.69 0.23
C GLY A 91 6.84 -11.89 -0.64
N GLN A 92 6.79 -11.68 -1.96
CA GLN A 92 6.47 -12.73 -2.94
C GLN A 92 7.48 -13.90 -2.93
N GLN A 93 8.73 -13.63 -2.56
CA GLN A 93 9.79 -14.62 -2.42
C GLN A 93 9.59 -15.52 -1.18
N GLY A 94 8.64 -15.17 -0.32
CA GLY A 94 8.37 -15.86 0.93
C GLY A 94 9.37 -15.50 2.03
N LEU A 95 9.37 -16.31 3.09
CA LEU A 95 10.23 -16.19 4.25
C LEU A 95 10.46 -17.58 4.85
N ILE A 96 11.67 -17.79 5.36
CA ILE A 96 12.05 -19.01 6.09
C ILE A 96 12.03 -18.72 7.60
N LEU A 97 11.26 -19.52 8.35
CA LEU A 97 11.40 -19.64 9.80
C LEU A 97 12.41 -20.76 10.09
N ASN A 98 13.61 -20.39 10.54
CA ASN A 98 14.67 -21.33 10.82
C ASN A 98 14.50 -21.96 12.21
N ASN A 99 13.96 -23.17 12.23
CA ASN A 99 13.85 -24.05 13.40
C ASN A 99 14.75 -25.29 13.25
N ALA A 100 15.85 -25.17 12.50
CA ALA A 100 16.76 -26.29 12.30
C ALA A 100 17.59 -26.56 13.57
N THR A 101 17.70 -27.84 13.95
CA THR A 101 18.51 -28.30 15.09
C THR A 101 19.89 -28.82 14.69
N GLY A 102 20.10 -29.08 13.39
CA GLY A 102 21.38 -29.48 12.81
C GLY A 102 22.21 -28.28 12.38
N ARG A 103 23.49 -28.53 12.03
CA ARG A 103 24.42 -27.47 11.58
C ARG A 103 23.97 -26.77 10.28
N THR A 104 23.27 -27.50 9.43
CA THR A 104 22.70 -27.01 8.17
C THR A 104 21.35 -27.66 7.92
N GLN A 105 20.49 -26.99 7.14
CA GLN A 105 19.18 -27.49 6.76
C GLN A 105 18.84 -27.12 5.32
N GLU A 106 18.30 -28.08 4.56
CA GLU A 106 17.73 -27.82 3.23
C GLU A 106 16.34 -27.21 3.38
N THR A 107 16.13 -26.07 2.72
CA THR A 107 14.86 -25.33 2.73
C THR A 107 14.31 -25.19 1.33
N GLN A 108 12.99 -25.25 1.21
CA GLN A 108 12.33 -25.15 -0.10
C GLN A 108 12.56 -23.78 -0.77
N LEU A 109 12.64 -22.71 0.02
CA LEU A 109 12.74 -21.35 -0.48
C LEU A 109 14.18 -20.86 -0.60
N GLY A 110 15.13 -21.36 0.20
CA GLY A 110 16.48 -20.81 0.33
C GLY A 110 17.62 -21.79 0.04
N GLY A 111 17.31 -23.04 -0.32
CA GLY A 111 18.29 -24.11 -0.40
C GLY A 111 18.91 -24.41 0.97
N ILE A 112 20.20 -24.76 1.00
CA ILE A 112 20.93 -25.01 2.25
C ILE A 112 21.12 -23.71 3.03
N ILE A 113 20.62 -23.69 4.26
CA ILE A 113 20.90 -22.64 5.24
C ILE A 113 21.69 -23.19 6.43
N LEU A 114 22.33 -22.31 7.20
CA LEU A 114 22.92 -22.65 8.50
C LEU A 114 21.82 -22.91 9.54
N GLY A 115 22.11 -23.82 10.49
CA GLY A 115 21.25 -24.06 11.65
C GLY A 115 21.05 -22.82 12.51
N ASN A 116 19.94 -22.79 13.25
CA ASN A 116 19.62 -21.73 14.20
C ASN A 116 20.37 -21.92 15.52
#